data_AF-A0A7C0W6U3-F1
#
_entry.id   AF-A0A7C0W6U3-F1
#
_cell.length_a   1.000
_cell.length_b   1.000
_cell.length_c   1.000
_cell.angle_alpha   90.00
_cell.angle_beta   90.00
_cell.angle_gamma   90.00
#
_symmetry.space_group_name_H-M   'P 1'
#
loop_
_entity.id
_entity.type
_entity.pdbx_description
1 polymer ?
#
loop_
_entity_poly.entity_id
_entity_poly.type
_entity_poly.pdbx_seq_one_letter_code
_entity_poly.pdbx_strand_id
1 'polypeptide(L)'
;DAVSIECASNDSAKYGEAVKLVAEKAPEAALILNCKDAAAAEAAVKAVAGRKPLLYCATGENAEAMAGIAKAGGVPLAVCAEGPEALSALTEKIKGLGVEDIVLDSGAKNAKDIIENNTQIRRAALKKSFKPLGYPIINYVLRDDPVFEASIASVAIARYASIVVVSTIEKWKNLALFTLRQNIYTDPQVPMQVEQKVYKIGEPVTGSPLMITTNFSLTYFIVSGEVENSKVPSWLAVMDCEGLSVLTAWAAGKFTAAKISQFIKESGIEDSVSSRELIIPGQVAILSGALEDKLDGWKITVGPREANAIPTFLKSRVN
;
A
#
# COMPACT_ATOMS: atom_id res chain seq x y z
N ASP A 1 2.95 -10.55 0.07
CA ASP A 1 4.35 -10.10 -0.14
C ASP A 1 5.32 -11.25 0.10
N ALA A 2 5.87 -11.47 1.30
CA ALA A 2 6.77 -12.59 1.55
C ALA A 2 6.75 -13.07 3.01
N VAL A 3 7.29 -14.27 3.26
CA VAL A 3 7.58 -14.81 4.60
C VAL A 3 9.08 -15.12 4.69
N SER A 4 9.76 -14.54 5.69
CA SER A 4 11.15 -14.86 6.01
C SER A 4 11.23 -16.02 7.00
N ILE A 5 11.96 -17.06 6.65
CA ILE A 5 12.12 -18.28 7.45
C ILE A 5 13.58 -18.35 7.89
N GLU A 6 13.82 -18.16 9.19
CA GLU A 6 15.15 -18.14 9.78
C GLU A 6 15.55 -19.51 10.34
N CYS A 7 16.77 -19.95 10.04
CA CYS A 7 17.39 -21.14 10.64
C CYS A 7 17.91 -20.84 12.05
N ALA A 8 17.03 -20.42 12.97
CA ALA A 8 17.41 -20.02 14.33
C ALA A 8 17.91 -21.19 15.19
N SER A 9 17.52 -22.43 14.85
CA SER A 9 17.90 -23.64 15.57
C SER A 9 19.29 -24.17 15.20
N ASN A 10 19.89 -23.68 14.11
CA ASN A 10 21.10 -24.25 13.48
C ASN A 10 20.97 -25.75 13.13
N ASP A 11 19.75 -26.25 12.96
CA ASP A 11 19.44 -27.64 12.62
C ASP A 11 18.84 -27.69 11.20
N SER A 12 19.58 -28.31 10.28
CA SER A 12 19.19 -28.40 8.86
C SER A 12 17.87 -29.14 8.64
N ALA A 13 17.58 -30.17 9.44
CA ALA A 13 16.36 -30.95 9.30
C ALA A 13 15.15 -30.12 9.75
N LYS A 14 15.23 -29.48 10.92
CA LYS A 14 14.18 -28.59 11.43
C LYS A 14 13.95 -27.40 10.50
N TYR A 15 15.03 -26.85 9.93
CA TYR A 15 14.91 -25.78 8.95
C TYR A 15 14.16 -26.23 7.69
N GLY A 16 14.52 -27.38 7.13
CA GLY A 16 13.82 -27.96 5.98
C GLY A 16 12.35 -28.23 6.24
N GLU A 17 12.00 -28.74 7.42
CA GLU A 17 10.61 -28.94 7.86
C GLU A 17 9.84 -27.61 7.93
N ALA A 18 10.43 -26.58 8.55
CA ALA A 18 9.82 -25.25 8.64
C ALA A 18 9.60 -24.62 7.26
N VAL A 19 10.58 -24.75 6.35
CA VAL A 19 10.47 -24.25 4.98
C VAL A 19 9.33 -24.93 4.23
N LYS A 20 9.21 -26.26 4.32
CA LYS A 20 8.10 -27.01 3.70
C LYS A 20 6.75 -26.61 4.28
N LEU A 21 6.66 -26.52 5.61
CA LEU A 21 5.43 -26.13 6.30
C LEU A 21 4.93 -24.76 5.83
N VAL A 22 5.81 -23.75 5.80
CA VAL A 22 5.46 -22.41 5.32
C VAL A 22 5.10 -22.45 3.84
N ALA A 23 5.80 -23.24 3.03
CA ALA A 23 5.50 -23.37 1.62
C ALA A 23 4.11 -23.93 1.34
N GLU A 24 3.68 -24.91 2.13
CA GLU A 24 2.34 -25.52 2.03
C GLU A 24 1.23 -24.62 2.57
N LYS A 25 1.48 -23.94 3.70
CA LYS A 25 0.45 -23.12 4.38
C LYS A 25 0.29 -21.71 3.81
N ALA A 26 1.32 -21.20 3.12
CA ALA A 26 1.30 -19.87 2.49
C ALA A 26 1.72 -19.96 1.01
N PRO A 27 0.91 -20.62 0.14
CA PRO A 27 1.27 -20.88 -1.25
C PRO A 27 1.40 -19.61 -2.11
N GLU A 28 0.76 -18.51 -1.72
CA GLU A 28 0.79 -17.24 -2.44
C GLU A 28 1.90 -16.27 -1.97
N ALA A 29 2.50 -16.51 -0.80
CA ALA A 29 3.53 -15.63 -0.26
C ALA A 29 4.92 -16.01 -0.80
N ALA A 30 5.70 -15.04 -1.30
CA ALA A 30 7.10 -15.30 -1.64
C ALA A 30 7.90 -15.75 -0.41
N LEU A 31 9.02 -16.44 -0.62
CA LEU A 31 9.82 -16.99 0.47
C LEU A 31 11.16 -16.28 0.55
N ILE A 32 11.60 -15.95 1.76
CA ILE A 32 12.96 -15.51 2.05
C ILE A 32 13.60 -16.58 2.95
N LEU A 33 14.61 -17.26 2.44
CA LEU A 33 15.31 -18.34 3.13
C LEU A 33 16.50 -17.74 3.88
N ASN A 34 16.32 -17.41 5.15
CA ASN A 34 17.36 -16.85 6.02
C ASN A 34 18.15 -17.98 6.70
N CYS A 35 19.28 -18.35 6.12
CA CYS A 35 20.17 -19.38 6.65
C CYS A 35 21.62 -19.10 6.23
N LYS A 36 22.54 -19.14 7.21
CA LYS A 36 23.98 -18.94 6.98
C LYS A 36 24.71 -20.23 6.58
N ASP A 37 24.17 -21.37 6.98
CA ASP A 37 24.73 -22.68 6.63
C ASP A 37 24.42 -23.04 5.18
N ALA A 38 25.46 -23.22 4.37
CA ALA A 38 25.31 -23.42 2.94
C ALA A 38 24.59 -24.75 2.60
N ALA A 39 24.83 -25.81 3.37
CA ALA A 39 24.20 -27.11 3.12
C ALA A 39 22.70 -27.06 3.41
N ALA A 40 22.30 -26.46 4.54
CA ALA A 40 20.91 -26.24 4.90
C ALA A 40 20.20 -25.33 3.90
N ALA A 41 20.86 -24.24 3.48
CA ALA A 41 20.36 -23.31 2.47
C ALA A 41 20.14 -24.01 1.12
N GLU A 42 21.10 -24.82 0.65
CA GLU A 42 20.99 -25.56 -0.60
C GLU A 42 19.82 -26.55 -0.58
N ALA A 43 19.68 -27.30 0.50
CA ALA A 43 18.57 -28.24 0.68
C ALA A 43 17.21 -27.53 0.68
N ALA A 44 17.12 -26.38 1.36
CA ALA A 44 15.91 -25.56 1.39
C ALA A 44 15.57 -24.99 0.00
N VAL A 45 16.54 -24.43 -0.72
CA VAL A 45 16.34 -23.91 -2.08
C VAL A 45 15.82 -25.02 -3.00
N LYS A 46 16.40 -26.22 -2.96
CA LYS A 46 15.93 -27.38 -3.76
C LYS A 46 14.48 -27.76 -3.41
N ALA A 47 14.13 -27.75 -2.13
CA ALA A 47 12.79 -28.11 -1.67
C ALA A 47 11.69 -27.16 -2.18
N VAL A 48 12.02 -25.89 -2.45
CA VAL A 48 11.06 -24.88 -2.91
C VAL A 48 11.49 -24.19 -4.21
N ALA A 49 12.28 -24.86 -5.05
CA ALA A 49 12.88 -24.25 -6.25
C ALA A 49 11.84 -23.63 -7.21
N GLY A 50 10.68 -24.28 -7.36
CA GLY A 50 9.56 -23.76 -8.16
C GLY A 50 8.96 -22.44 -7.66
N ARG A 51 9.27 -22.03 -6.42
CA ARG A 51 8.80 -20.79 -5.80
C ARG A 51 9.77 -19.61 -5.92
N LYS A 52 10.96 -19.82 -6.52
CA LYS A 52 12.01 -18.81 -6.67
C LYS A 52 12.25 -17.97 -5.40
N PRO A 53 12.61 -18.61 -4.27
CA PRO A 53 12.84 -17.90 -3.00
C PRO A 53 13.99 -16.88 -3.10
N LEU A 54 13.98 -15.84 -2.27
CA LEU A 54 15.18 -15.05 -1.99
C LEU A 54 16.08 -15.83 -1.03
N LEU A 55 17.31 -16.12 -1.45
CA LEU A 55 18.32 -16.71 -0.58
C LEU A 55 19.00 -15.63 0.26
N TYR A 56 18.91 -15.73 1.58
CA TYR A 56 19.47 -14.76 2.53
C TYR A 56 20.46 -15.46 3.49
N CYS A 57 21.75 -15.12 3.53
CA CYS A 57 22.46 -14.22 2.62
C CYS A 57 23.94 -14.60 2.45
N ALA A 58 24.53 -14.09 1.37
CA ALA A 58 25.96 -14.12 1.14
C ALA A 58 26.66 -13.05 1.98
N THR A 59 27.64 -13.46 2.77
CA THR A 59 28.60 -12.62 3.51
C THR A 59 29.99 -12.79 2.93
N GLY A 60 30.99 -12.07 3.46
CA GLY A 60 32.39 -12.29 3.07
C GLY A 60 32.90 -13.71 3.31
N GLU A 61 32.32 -14.43 4.27
CA GLU A 61 32.75 -15.77 4.70
C GLU A 61 32.18 -16.89 3.82
N ASN A 62 30.97 -16.73 3.29
CA ASN A 62 30.25 -17.78 2.55
C ASN A 62 29.89 -17.39 1.10
N ALA A 63 30.44 -16.30 0.58
CA ALA A 63 30.10 -15.71 -0.73
C ALA A 63 30.07 -16.72 -1.88
N GLU A 64 31.11 -17.55 -1.99
CA GLU A 64 31.26 -18.52 -3.10
C GLU A 64 30.23 -19.65 -3.03
N ALA A 65 30.02 -20.19 -1.83
CA ALA A 65 29.03 -21.24 -1.62
C ALA A 65 27.61 -20.72 -1.90
N MET A 66 27.25 -19.55 -1.34
CA MET A 66 25.92 -18.97 -1.52
C MET A 66 25.66 -18.53 -2.97
N ALA A 67 26.67 -18.00 -3.67
CA ALA A 67 26.56 -17.68 -5.09
C ALA A 67 26.38 -18.94 -5.95
N GLY A 68 27.10 -20.02 -5.63
CA GLY A 68 26.93 -21.32 -6.29
C GLY A 68 25.52 -21.86 -6.15
N ILE A 69 24.96 -21.82 -4.93
CA ILE A 69 23.58 -22.25 -4.65
C ILE A 69 22.58 -21.37 -5.42
N ALA A 70 22.74 -20.05 -5.36
CA ALA A 70 21.84 -19.11 -6.03
C ALA A 70 21.82 -19.34 -7.55
N LYS A 71 23.00 -19.50 -8.16
CA LYS A 71 23.15 -19.76 -9.60
C LYS A 71 22.56 -21.11 -9.99
N ALA A 72 22.85 -22.18 -9.24
CA ALA A 72 22.34 -23.51 -9.51
C ALA A 72 20.80 -23.58 -9.36
N GLY A 73 20.25 -22.85 -8.39
CA GLY A 73 18.81 -22.75 -8.16
C GLY A 73 18.08 -21.75 -9.06
N GLY A 74 18.80 -20.84 -9.74
CA GLY A 74 18.21 -19.73 -10.49
C GLY A 74 17.39 -18.80 -9.59
N VAL A 75 17.89 -18.52 -8.38
CA VAL A 75 17.19 -17.75 -7.34
C VAL A 75 17.92 -16.44 -7.01
N PRO A 76 17.20 -15.37 -6.64
CA PRO A 76 17.83 -14.13 -6.18
C PRO A 76 18.62 -14.35 -4.88
N LEU A 77 19.70 -13.59 -4.71
CA LEU A 77 20.62 -13.68 -3.57
C LEU A 77 20.72 -12.33 -2.85
N ALA A 78 20.46 -12.32 -1.55
CA ALA A 78 20.80 -11.18 -0.71
C ALA A 78 22.30 -11.17 -0.39
N VAL A 79 22.91 -9.99 -0.45
CA VAL A 79 24.30 -9.72 -0.13
C VAL A 79 24.35 -8.88 1.14
N CYS A 80 25.04 -9.38 2.16
CA CYS A 80 25.10 -8.79 3.50
C CYS A 80 26.54 -8.34 3.81
N ALA A 81 26.71 -7.04 4.06
CA ALA A 81 27.97 -6.49 4.55
C ALA A 81 27.72 -5.20 5.34
N GLU A 82 28.65 -4.84 6.24
CA GLU A 82 28.49 -3.65 7.08
C GLU A 82 28.76 -2.36 6.29
N GLY A 83 27.68 -1.66 5.95
CA GLY A 83 27.72 -0.38 5.26
C GLY A 83 27.95 -0.45 3.74
N PRO A 84 27.79 0.69 3.02
CA PRO A 84 27.80 0.73 1.56
C PRO A 84 29.15 0.35 0.91
N GLU A 85 30.27 0.62 1.58
CA GLU A 85 31.61 0.32 1.06
C GLU A 85 31.87 -1.19 1.00
N ALA A 86 31.68 -1.89 2.13
CA ALA A 86 31.83 -3.34 2.20
C ALA A 86 30.81 -4.06 1.29
N LEU A 87 29.58 -3.53 1.21
CA LEU A 87 28.56 -4.02 0.28
C LEU A 87 29.00 -3.92 -1.18
N SER A 88 29.60 -2.81 -1.58
CA SER A 88 30.07 -2.62 -2.95
C SER A 88 31.06 -3.71 -3.35
N ALA A 89 32.09 -3.93 -2.52
CA ALA A 89 33.12 -4.93 -2.78
C ALA A 89 32.55 -6.35 -2.85
N LEU A 90 31.66 -6.71 -1.91
CA LEU A 90 31.04 -8.03 -1.90
C LEU A 90 30.08 -8.23 -3.08
N THR A 91 29.36 -7.19 -3.47
CA THR A 91 28.44 -7.25 -4.63
C THR A 91 29.19 -7.46 -5.94
N GLU A 92 30.35 -6.81 -6.12
CA GLU A 92 31.22 -7.07 -7.28
C GLU A 92 31.74 -8.51 -7.30
N LYS A 93 32.16 -9.05 -6.13
CA LYS A 93 32.56 -10.46 -6.01
C LYS A 93 31.42 -11.40 -6.43
N ILE A 94 30.22 -11.21 -5.88
CA ILE A 94 29.04 -12.05 -6.16
C ILE A 94 28.64 -11.96 -7.64
N LYS A 95 28.71 -10.77 -8.24
CA LYS A 95 28.47 -10.59 -9.67
C LYS A 95 29.53 -11.30 -10.52
N GLY A 96 30.80 -11.24 -10.12
CA GLY A 96 31.89 -11.98 -10.77
C GLY A 96 31.71 -13.49 -10.74
N LEU A 97 30.99 -14.02 -9.75
CA LEU A 97 30.60 -15.43 -9.65
C LEU A 97 29.38 -15.78 -10.53
N GLY A 98 28.80 -14.79 -11.21
CA GLY A 98 27.74 -14.96 -12.20
C GLY A 98 26.32 -14.90 -11.63
N VAL A 99 26.12 -14.26 -10.47
CA VAL A 99 24.79 -13.97 -9.92
C VAL A 99 24.40 -12.54 -10.27
N GLU A 100 23.28 -12.37 -10.97
CA GLU A 100 22.79 -11.05 -11.40
C GLU A 100 21.62 -10.54 -10.54
N ASP A 101 20.77 -11.45 -10.07
CA ASP A 101 19.61 -11.12 -9.23
C ASP A 101 20.05 -10.92 -7.77
N ILE A 102 20.43 -9.69 -7.44
CA ILE A 102 20.99 -9.32 -6.13
C ILE A 102 20.03 -8.42 -5.35
N VAL A 103 20.00 -8.58 -4.03
CA VAL A 103 19.38 -7.67 -3.06
C VAL A 103 20.43 -7.25 -2.02
N LEU A 104 20.46 -5.97 -1.62
CA LEU A 104 21.49 -5.43 -0.73
C LEU A 104 21.00 -5.31 0.71
N ASP A 105 21.81 -5.81 1.65
CA ASP A 105 21.64 -5.59 3.10
C ASP A 105 22.90 -4.96 3.69
N SER A 106 22.80 -3.69 4.09
CA SER A 106 23.92 -2.93 4.65
C SER A 106 24.18 -3.21 6.14
N GLY A 107 23.40 -4.10 6.75
CA GLY A 107 23.39 -4.33 8.19
C GLY A 107 22.73 -3.18 8.98
N ALA A 108 22.14 -2.18 8.31
CA ALA A 108 21.47 -1.06 8.96
C ALA A 108 20.22 -1.50 9.72
N LYS A 109 20.27 -1.41 11.07
CA LYS A 109 19.19 -1.83 11.95
C LYS A 109 18.39 -0.68 12.56
N ASN A 110 19.00 0.49 12.78
CA ASN A 110 18.36 1.63 13.43
C ASN A 110 18.03 2.75 12.42
N ALA A 111 17.19 3.71 12.82
CA ALA A 111 16.71 4.76 11.92
C ALA A 111 17.85 5.61 11.31
N LYS A 112 18.88 5.96 12.11
CA LYS A 112 20.03 6.74 11.64
C LYS A 112 20.71 6.01 10.48
N ASP A 113 21.09 4.77 10.71
CA ASP A 113 21.88 3.99 9.75
C ASP A 113 21.04 3.60 8.53
N ILE A 114 19.73 3.35 8.69
CA ILE A 114 18.80 3.12 7.57
C ILE A 114 18.72 4.35 6.67
N ILE A 115 18.51 5.54 7.26
CA ILE A 115 18.46 6.79 6.50
C ILE A 115 19.79 7.01 5.77
N GLU A 116 20.91 6.84 6.47
CA GLU A 116 22.25 7.07 5.95
C GLU A 116 22.59 6.10 4.81
N ASN A 117 22.59 4.79 5.09
CA ASN A 117 23.02 3.76 4.14
C ASN A 117 22.08 3.69 2.93
N ASN A 118 20.76 3.66 3.13
CA ASN A 118 19.82 3.54 2.01
C ASN A 118 19.90 4.77 1.11
N THR A 119 20.10 5.97 1.68
CA THR A 119 20.26 7.19 0.89
C THR A 119 21.56 7.19 0.10
N GLN A 120 22.67 6.74 0.69
CA GLN A 120 23.95 6.62 0.00
C GLN A 120 23.87 5.62 -1.15
N ILE A 121 23.34 4.42 -0.92
CA ILE A 121 23.11 3.37 -1.93
C ILE A 121 22.27 3.93 -3.08
N ARG A 122 21.10 4.48 -2.78
CA ARG A 122 20.18 5.02 -3.80
C ARG A 122 20.80 6.15 -4.61
N ARG A 123 21.50 7.09 -3.94
CA ARG A 123 22.14 8.23 -4.62
C ARG A 123 23.34 7.79 -5.46
N ALA A 124 24.16 6.87 -4.98
CA ALA A 124 25.29 6.33 -5.74
C ALA A 124 24.80 5.65 -7.02
N ALA A 125 23.79 4.79 -6.92
CA ALA A 125 23.17 4.13 -8.05
C ALA A 125 22.61 5.12 -9.09
N LEU A 126 21.81 6.11 -8.65
CA LEU A 126 21.10 7.00 -9.58
C LEU A 126 21.92 8.19 -10.07
N LYS A 127 22.65 8.87 -9.18
CA LYS A 127 23.36 10.11 -9.51
C LYS A 127 24.78 9.89 -10.02
N LYS A 128 25.39 8.76 -9.66
CA LYS A 128 26.77 8.42 -10.05
C LYS A 128 26.84 7.19 -10.95
N SER A 129 25.69 6.59 -11.29
CA SER A 129 25.63 5.33 -12.07
C SER A 129 26.51 4.23 -11.46
N PHE A 130 26.65 4.22 -10.13
CA PHE A 130 27.54 3.30 -9.43
C PHE A 130 26.90 1.91 -9.36
N LYS A 131 27.22 1.07 -10.35
CA LYS A 131 26.60 -0.24 -10.59
C LYS A 131 26.65 -1.20 -9.40
N PRO A 132 27.73 -1.28 -8.59
CA PRO A 132 27.78 -2.21 -7.45
C PRO A 132 26.67 -2.00 -6.41
N LEU A 133 26.10 -0.80 -6.31
CA LEU A 133 24.99 -0.49 -5.40
C LEU A 133 23.65 -0.31 -6.14
N GLY A 134 23.58 -0.73 -7.40
CA GLY A 134 22.45 -0.54 -8.30
C GLY A 134 21.30 -1.55 -8.14
N TYR A 135 21.07 -2.06 -6.93
CA TYR A 135 20.13 -3.15 -6.65
C TYR A 135 19.11 -2.76 -5.57
N PRO A 136 17.97 -3.47 -5.46
CA PRO A 136 17.00 -3.31 -4.39
C PRO A 136 17.62 -3.49 -2.99
N ILE A 137 17.03 -2.86 -1.98
CA ILE A 137 17.52 -2.88 -0.60
C ILE A 137 16.55 -3.67 0.28
N ILE A 138 17.09 -4.55 1.13
CA ILE A 138 16.36 -5.22 2.21
C ILE A 138 16.82 -4.67 3.57
N ASN A 139 15.87 -4.40 4.47
CA ASN A 139 16.16 -4.03 5.86
C ASN A 139 15.43 -4.97 6.82
N TYR A 140 16.16 -5.65 7.70
CA TYR A 140 15.61 -6.36 8.86
C TYR A 140 15.49 -5.40 10.04
N VAL A 141 14.25 -5.08 10.44
CA VAL A 141 13.97 -4.07 11.49
C VAL A 141 13.40 -4.70 12.75
N LEU A 142 13.62 -5.99 12.96
CA LEU A 142 13.03 -6.81 14.02
C LEU A 142 13.21 -6.20 15.42
N ARG A 143 12.12 -6.04 16.19
CA ARG A 143 12.15 -5.55 17.60
C ARG A 143 11.08 -6.23 18.45
N ASP A 144 11.36 -6.32 19.75
CA ASP A 144 10.40 -6.82 20.74
C ASP A 144 9.22 -5.87 20.96
N ASP A 145 9.47 -4.55 20.96
CA ASP A 145 8.40 -3.55 21.03
C ASP A 145 7.78 -3.33 19.64
N PRO A 146 6.52 -3.73 19.41
CA PRO A 146 5.90 -3.65 18.09
C PRO A 146 5.66 -2.22 17.62
N VAL A 147 5.51 -1.25 18.54
CA VAL A 147 5.36 0.17 18.18
C VAL A 147 6.69 0.73 17.69
N PHE A 148 7.78 0.41 18.38
CA PHE A 148 9.10 0.79 17.91
C PHE A 148 9.48 0.09 16.60
N GLU A 149 9.15 -1.20 16.44
CA GLU A 149 9.34 -1.91 15.16
C GLU A 149 8.62 -1.21 14.01
N ALA A 150 7.33 -0.88 14.20
CA ALA A 150 6.51 -0.19 13.20
C ALA A 150 7.11 1.19 12.85
N SER A 151 7.64 1.90 13.85
CA SER A 151 8.29 3.19 13.66
C SER A 151 9.55 3.08 12.81
N ILE A 152 10.43 2.10 13.07
CA ILE A 152 11.63 1.88 12.24
C ILE A 152 11.26 1.38 10.84
N ALA A 153 10.27 0.49 10.72
CA ALA A 153 9.75 0.04 9.43
C ALA A 153 9.21 1.21 8.59
N SER A 154 8.54 2.19 9.21
CA SER A 154 8.06 3.39 8.53
C SER A 154 9.19 4.22 7.91
N VAL A 155 10.32 4.33 8.61
CA VAL A 155 11.53 5.00 8.12
C VAL A 155 12.11 4.25 6.93
N ALA A 156 12.21 2.92 7.01
CA ALA A 156 12.69 2.10 5.91
C ALA A 156 11.82 2.24 4.64
N ILE A 157 10.49 2.18 4.80
CA ILE A 157 9.51 2.40 3.70
C ILE A 157 9.72 3.77 3.05
N ALA A 158 9.85 4.83 3.85
CA ALA A 158 10.04 6.19 3.36
C ALA A 158 11.44 6.44 2.77
N ARG A 159 12.42 5.56 3.06
CA ARG A 159 13.84 5.72 2.68
C ARG A 159 14.34 4.52 1.89
N TYR A 160 13.74 4.36 0.71
CA TYR A 160 14.24 3.54 -0.41
C TYR A 160 14.37 2.03 -0.15
N ALA A 161 13.94 1.52 1.01
CA ALA A 161 13.88 0.08 1.22
C ALA A 161 12.90 -0.54 0.23
N SER A 162 13.31 -1.62 -0.42
CA SER A 162 12.48 -2.40 -1.34
C SER A 162 11.80 -3.56 -0.62
N ILE A 163 12.46 -4.11 0.41
CA ILE A 163 11.93 -5.15 1.30
C ILE A 163 12.19 -4.70 2.73
N VAL A 164 11.16 -4.78 3.58
CA VAL A 164 11.28 -4.52 5.03
C VAL A 164 10.79 -5.75 5.77
N VAL A 165 11.65 -6.36 6.57
CA VAL A 165 11.32 -7.57 7.34
C VAL A 165 11.02 -7.19 8.78
N VAL A 166 9.83 -7.59 9.24
CA VAL A 166 9.26 -7.33 10.58
C VAL A 166 8.99 -8.66 11.29
N SER A 167 8.94 -8.66 12.62
CA SER A 167 8.82 -9.88 13.44
C SER A 167 7.38 -10.39 13.57
N THR A 168 6.38 -9.49 13.51
CA THR A 168 4.96 -9.86 13.67
C THR A 168 4.06 -9.24 12.60
N ILE A 169 2.89 -9.84 12.40
CA ILE A 169 1.89 -9.41 11.40
C ILE A 169 0.60 -8.90 12.06
N GLU A 170 0.72 -8.21 13.20
CA GLU A 170 -0.42 -7.64 13.91
C GLU A 170 -1.25 -6.73 12.99
N LYS A 171 -2.58 -6.88 13.05
CA LYS A 171 -3.50 -6.22 12.11
C LYS A 171 -3.33 -4.69 12.11
N TRP A 172 -3.21 -4.07 13.28
CA TRP A 172 -3.05 -2.62 13.40
C TRP A 172 -1.73 -2.14 12.78
N LYS A 173 -0.66 -2.92 12.97
CA LYS A 173 0.67 -2.60 12.46
C LYS A 173 0.72 -2.70 10.94
N ASN A 174 0.17 -3.78 10.40
CA ASN A 174 0.05 -3.97 8.95
C ASN A 174 -0.83 -2.89 8.32
N LEU A 175 -1.95 -2.51 8.95
CA LEU A 175 -2.79 -1.42 8.48
C LEU A 175 -1.98 -0.12 8.37
N ALA A 176 -1.24 0.25 9.42
CA ALA A 176 -0.42 1.46 9.42
C ALA A 176 0.68 1.44 8.34
N LEU A 177 1.44 0.34 8.24
CA LEU A 177 2.55 0.22 7.29
C LEU A 177 2.08 0.13 5.84
N PHE A 178 0.98 -0.59 5.57
CA PHE A 178 0.40 -0.66 4.22
C PHE A 178 -0.21 0.68 3.79
N THR A 179 -0.86 1.40 4.72
CA THR A 179 -1.35 2.76 4.45
C THR A 179 -0.20 3.70 4.10
N LEU A 180 0.89 3.67 4.88
CA LEU A 180 2.08 4.47 4.60
C LEU A 180 2.71 4.10 3.25
N ARG A 181 2.88 2.81 2.96
CA ARG A 181 3.41 2.35 1.67
C ARG A 181 2.55 2.84 0.52
N GLN A 182 1.23 2.69 0.62
CA GLN A 182 0.30 3.18 -0.41
C GLN A 182 0.46 4.68 -0.62
N ASN A 183 0.51 5.46 0.46
CA ASN A 183 0.66 6.92 0.39
C ASN A 183 1.98 7.36 -0.25
N ILE A 184 3.10 6.75 0.14
CA ILE A 184 4.44 7.11 -0.38
C ILE A 184 4.62 6.72 -1.84
N TYR A 185 4.05 5.59 -2.28
CA TYR A 185 4.24 5.05 -3.62
C TYR A 185 3.09 5.38 -4.59
N THR A 186 2.10 6.19 -4.17
CA THR A 186 1.10 6.75 -5.08
C THR A 186 1.75 7.79 -5.99
N ASP A 187 1.42 7.76 -7.28
CA ASP A 187 1.91 8.77 -8.24
C ASP A 187 1.41 10.17 -7.81
N PRO A 188 2.32 11.10 -7.47
CA PRO A 188 1.91 12.43 -7.03
C PRO A 188 1.32 13.28 -8.16
N GLN A 189 1.46 12.90 -9.43
CA GLN A 189 0.93 13.63 -10.58
C GLN A 189 -0.47 13.16 -10.99
N VAL A 190 -0.87 11.95 -10.59
CA VAL A 190 -2.14 11.34 -11.00
C VAL A 190 -2.97 11.04 -9.75
N PRO A 191 -3.92 11.92 -9.39
CA PRO A 191 -4.87 11.61 -8.32
C PRO A 191 -5.62 10.33 -8.64
N MET A 192 -5.70 9.41 -7.69
CA MET A 192 -6.52 8.22 -7.84
C MET A 192 -7.99 8.63 -7.92
N GLN A 193 -8.65 8.25 -9.01
CA GLN A 193 -10.01 8.64 -9.33
C GLN A 193 -10.95 7.44 -9.38
N VAL A 194 -12.22 7.71 -9.11
CA VAL A 194 -13.34 6.80 -9.29
C VAL A 194 -14.13 7.25 -10.52
N GLU A 195 -14.75 6.33 -11.24
CA GLU A 195 -15.55 6.68 -12.41
C GLU A 195 -16.74 7.56 -12.01
N GLN A 196 -17.00 8.64 -12.76
CA GLN A 196 -18.20 9.46 -12.56
C GLN A 196 -19.44 8.66 -12.94
N LYS A 197 -20.28 8.38 -11.94
CA LYS A 197 -21.62 7.81 -12.09
C LYS A 197 -22.37 7.89 -10.78
N VAL A 198 -23.62 7.45 -10.79
CA VAL A 198 -24.38 7.20 -9.57
C VAL A 198 -24.15 5.76 -9.13
N TYR A 199 -23.52 5.59 -7.98
CA TYR A 199 -23.28 4.30 -7.35
C TYR A 199 -24.46 3.91 -6.46
N LYS A 200 -24.78 2.62 -6.45
CA LYS A 200 -25.69 2.01 -5.48
C LYS A 200 -24.87 1.56 -4.27
N ILE A 201 -25.20 2.05 -3.09
CA ILE A 201 -24.63 1.56 -1.83
C ILE A 201 -25.71 0.76 -1.11
N GLY A 202 -25.49 -0.56 -0.99
CA GLY A 202 -26.54 -1.52 -0.65
C GLY A 202 -27.54 -1.69 -1.81
N GLU A 203 -28.82 -1.89 -1.48
CA GLU A 203 -29.91 -2.07 -2.44
C GLU A 203 -30.91 -0.89 -2.36
N PRO A 204 -30.57 0.28 -2.92
CA PRO A 204 -31.44 1.45 -2.83
C PRO A 204 -32.73 1.28 -3.63
N VAL A 205 -33.81 1.81 -3.09
CA VAL A 205 -35.14 1.86 -3.72
C VAL A 205 -35.46 3.30 -4.13
N THR A 206 -36.65 3.53 -4.71
CA THR A 206 -37.05 4.86 -5.17
C THR A 206 -37.10 5.91 -4.05
N GLY A 207 -37.46 5.53 -2.83
CA GLY A 207 -37.44 6.40 -1.64
C GLY A 207 -36.08 6.53 -0.95
N SER A 208 -35.01 5.92 -1.48
CA SER A 208 -33.69 5.97 -0.85
C SER A 208 -33.03 7.35 -0.98
N PRO A 209 -32.22 7.78 0.01
CA PRO A 209 -31.50 9.05 -0.05
C PRO A 209 -30.56 9.15 -1.25
N LEU A 210 -30.49 10.33 -1.86
CA LEU A 210 -29.49 10.67 -2.88
C LEU A 210 -28.48 11.66 -2.30
N MET A 211 -27.21 11.27 -2.32
CA MET A 211 -26.07 12.09 -1.90
C MET A 211 -25.15 12.39 -3.08
N ILE A 212 -24.41 13.48 -3.01
CA ILE A 212 -23.35 13.80 -3.97
C ILE A 212 -21.98 13.97 -3.30
N THR A 213 -20.95 13.50 -4.00
CA THR A 213 -19.53 13.69 -3.63
C THR A 213 -18.66 13.83 -4.88
N THR A 214 -17.35 14.03 -4.69
CA THR A 214 -16.35 14.12 -5.77
C THR A 214 -15.74 12.76 -6.09
N ASN A 215 -15.16 12.62 -7.27
CA ASN A 215 -14.50 11.39 -7.72
C ASN A 215 -13.08 11.14 -7.20
N PHE A 216 -12.56 11.96 -6.29
CA PHE A 216 -11.31 11.62 -5.59
C PHE A 216 -11.50 10.33 -4.79
N SER A 217 -10.66 9.32 -5.06
CA SER A 217 -10.85 7.97 -4.51
C SER A 217 -10.95 7.94 -2.99
N LEU A 218 -10.11 8.71 -2.29
CA LEU A 218 -10.14 8.77 -0.82
C LEU A 218 -11.45 9.37 -0.33
N THR A 219 -11.94 10.46 -0.95
CA THR A 219 -13.24 11.05 -0.61
C THR A 219 -14.37 10.06 -0.89
N TYR A 220 -14.36 9.39 -2.04
CA TYR A 220 -15.36 8.39 -2.40
C TYR A 220 -15.41 7.26 -1.37
N PHE A 221 -14.28 6.60 -1.08
CA PHE A 221 -14.25 5.45 -0.18
C PHE A 221 -14.61 5.81 1.26
N ILE A 222 -14.23 7.01 1.73
CA ILE A 222 -14.65 7.51 3.03
C ILE A 222 -16.17 7.68 3.07
N VAL A 223 -16.76 8.34 2.07
CA VAL A 223 -18.21 8.57 2.03
C VAL A 223 -18.98 7.26 1.84
N SER A 224 -18.61 6.44 0.86
CA SER A 224 -19.29 5.18 0.56
C SER A 224 -19.21 4.20 1.74
N GLY A 225 -18.05 4.11 2.42
CA GLY A 225 -17.88 3.28 3.61
C GLY A 225 -18.79 3.73 4.75
N GLU A 226 -18.94 5.03 4.97
CA GLU A 226 -19.84 5.53 6.02
C GLU A 226 -21.33 5.41 5.66
N VAL A 227 -21.68 5.49 4.37
CA VAL A 227 -23.02 5.15 3.89
C VAL A 227 -23.29 3.66 4.12
N GLU A 228 -22.35 2.77 3.84
CA GLU A 228 -22.48 1.34 4.12
C GLU A 228 -22.61 1.06 5.63
N ASN A 229 -21.79 1.70 6.46
CA ASN A 229 -21.85 1.62 7.93
C ASN A 229 -23.19 2.10 8.51
N SER A 230 -23.86 3.03 7.81
CA SER A 230 -25.20 3.50 8.19
C SER A 230 -26.25 2.40 8.12
N LYS A 231 -26.04 1.38 7.27
CA LYS A 231 -27.02 0.36 6.89
C LYS A 231 -28.30 0.94 6.25
N VAL A 232 -28.23 2.16 5.71
CA VAL A 232 -29.30 2.82 4.96
C VAL A 232 -28.97 2.73 3.47
N PRO A 233 -29.68 1.91 2.68
CA PRO A 233 -29.47 1.82 1.24
C PRO A 233 -29.65 3.19 0.57
N SER A 234 -28.65 3.63 -0.16
CA SER A 234 -28.58 5.00 -0.68
C SER A 234 -27.97 5.07 -2.08
N TRP A 235 -28.31 6.14 -2.79
CA TRP A 235 -27.68 6.53 -4.05
C TRP A 235 -26.53 7.50 -3.78
N LEU A 236 -25.36 7.25 -4.36
CA LEU A 236 -24.19 8.13 -4.26
C LEU A 236 -23.76 8.61 -5.64
N ALA A 237 -24.13 9.84 -5.96
CA ALA A 237 -23.69 10.54 -7.16
C ALA A 237 -22.23 10.98 -6.98
N VAL A 238 -21.32 10.38 -7.75
CA VAL A 238 -19.89 10.69 -7.72
C VAL A 238 -19.56 11.52 -8.94
N MET A 239 -19.30 12.81 -8.76
CA MET A 239 -19.03 13.73 -9.87
C MET A 239 -17.53 13.84 -10.14
N ASP A 240 -17.14 13.83 -11.41
CA ASP A 240 -15.77 14.05 -11.83
C ASP A 240 -15.33 15.47 -11.49
N CYS A 241 -14.29 15.54 -10.68
CA CYS A 241 -13.64 16.76 -10.23
C CYS A 241 -12.13 16.66 -10.44
N GLU A 242 -11.69 15.90 -11.45
CA GLU A 242 -10.27 15.66 -11.75
C GLU A 242 -9.55 15.00 -10.56
N GLY A 243 -10.28 14.21 -9.76
CA GLY A 243 -9.75 13.54 -8.57
C GLY A 243 -9.41 14.48 -7.43
N LEU A 244 -10.01 15.67 -7.39
CA LEU A 244 -9.87 16.61 -6.29
C LEU A 244 -10.90 16.33 -5.19
N SER A 245 -10.49 16.51 -3.92
CA SER A 245 -11.39 16.43 -2.76
C SER A 245 -12.48 17.50 -2.82
N VAL A 246 -13.58 17.35 -2.08
CA VAL A 246 -14.73 18.28 -2.05
C VAL A 246 -14.30 19.75 -1.97
N LEU A 247 -13.51 20.11 -0.94
CA LEU A 247 -13.10 21.50 -0.72
C LEU A 247 -12.11 22.00 -1.77
N THR A 248 -11.18 21.14 -2.20
CA THR A 248 -10.22 21.48 -3.25
C THR A 248 -10.92 21.73 -4.59
N ALA A 249 -11.86 20.84 -4.95
CA ALA A 249 -12.65 20.94 -6.17
C ALA A 249 -13.56 22.17 -6.15
N TRP A 250 -14.19 22.47 -5.01
CA TRP A 250 -14.99 23.68 -4.84
C TRP A 250 -14.14 24.95 -5.02
N ALA A 251 -13.00 25.03 -4.33
CA ALA A 251 -12.08 26.17 -4.44
C ALA A 251 -11.53 26.35 -5.86
N ALA A 252 -11.33 25.25 -6.60
CA ALA A 252 -10.87 25.26 -7.99
C ALA A 252 -11.99 25.49 -9.03
N GLY A 253 -13.24 25.72 -8.62
CA GLY A 253 -14.37 25.88 -9.55
C GLY A 253 -14.73 24.61 -10.33
N LYS A 254 -14.33 23.43 -9.81
CA LYS A 254 -14.65 22.11 -10.34
C LYS A 254 -15.88 21.49 -9.68
N PHE A 255 -16.18 21.85 -8.44
CA PHE A 255 -17.39 21.45 -7.71
C PHE A 255 -18.33 22.65 -7.51
N THR A 256 -19.11 22.99 -8.54
CA THR A 256 -20.01 24.16 -8.55
C THR A 256 -21.47 23.75 -8.73
N ALA A 257 -22.40 24.62 -8.31
CA ALA A 257 -23.83 24.36 -8.47
C ALA A 257 -24.21 24.05 -9.93
N ALA A 258 -23.59 24.73 -10.90
CA ALA A 258 -23.79 24.48 -12.32
C ALA A 258 -23.40 23.05 -12.72
N LYS A 259 -22.17 22.63 -12.40
CA LYS A 259 -21.65 21.30 -12.76
C LYS A 259 -22.41 20.17 -12.06
N ILE A 260 -22.71 20.36 -10.77
CA ILE A 260 -23.52 19.42 -10.00
C ILE A 260 -24.91 19.26 -10.63
N SER A 261 -25.60 20.38 -10.91
CA SER A 261 -26.94 20.32 -11.50
C SER A 261 -26.95 19.65 -12.88
N GLN A 262 -25.91 19.88 -13.68
CA GLN A 262 -25.75 19.25 -14.99
C GLN A 262 -25.56 17.74 -14.85
N PHE A 263 -24.65 17.31 -13.96
CA PHE A 263 -24.42 15.90 -13.70
C PHE A 263 -25.68 15.17 -13.22
N ILE A 264 -26.43 15.75 -12.27
CA ILE A 264 -27.67 15.13 -11.77
C ILE A 264 -28.68 14.93 -12.92
N LYS A 265 -28.89 15.94 -13.76
CA LYS A 265 -29.81 15.84 -14.92
C LYS A 265 -29.35 14.83 -15.96
N GLU A 266 -28.05 14.80 -16.27
CA GLU A 266 -27.48 13.90 -17.28
C GLU A 266 -27.35 12.45 -16.79
N SER A 267 -27.30 12.23 -15.47
CA SER A 267 -27.10 10.91 -14.88
C SER A 267 -28.30 9.96 -14.99
N GLY A 268 -29.49 10.48 -15.31
CA GLY A 268 -30.74 9.70 -15.33
C GLY A 268 -31.27 9.31 -13.94
N ILE A 269 -30.70 9.84 -12.86
CA ILE A 269 -31.13 9.51 -11.49
C ILE A 269 -32.55 9.98 -11.18
N GLU A 270 -33.06 10.98 -11.91
CA GLU A 270 -34.42 11.51 -11.79
C GLU A 270 -35.51 10.44 -11.96
N ASP A 271 -35.25 9.43 -12.80
CA ASP A 271 -36.20 8.34 -13.04
C ASP A 271 -36.14 7.25 -11.95
N SER A 272 -35.11 7.29 -11.10
CA SER A 272 -34.83 6.27 -10.08
C SER A 272 -35.13 6.73 -8.65
N VAL A 273 -35.40 8.03 -8.42
CA VAL A 273 -35.72 8.59 -7.10
C VAL A 273 -37.13 9.20 -7.07
N SER A 274 -37.91 8.91 -6.02
CA SER A 274 -39.23 9.51 -5.82
C SER A 274 -39.16 10.85 -5.08
N SER A 275 -38.21 10.99 -4.16
CA SER A 275 -37.90 12.26 -3.52
C SER A 275 -36.87 13.01 -4.37
N ARG A 276 -37.27 14.12 -4.97
CA ARG A 276 -36.37 15.12 -5.56
C ARG A 276 -35.60 15.84 -4.45
N GLU A 277 -34.77 15.12 -3.70
CA GLU A 277 -33.92 15.66 -2.66
C GLU A 277 -32.46 15.27 -2.95
N LEU A 278 -31.56 16.26 -2.93
CA LEU A 278 -30.12 16.04 -3.07
C LEU A 278 -29.41 16.45 -1.79
N ILE A 279 -28.69 15.51 -1.17
CA ILE A 279 -27.87 15.76 0.01
C ILE A 279 -26.46 16.14 -0.43
N ILE A 280 -26.01 17.34 -0.07
CA ILE A 280 -24.67 17.85 -0.38
C ILE A 280 -23.73 17.77 0.83
N PRO A 281 -22.41 17.70 0.65
CA PRO A 281 -21.46 17.74 1.76
C PRO A 281 -21.57 19.05 2.55
N GLY A 282 -21.53 18.97 3.88
CA GLY A 282 -21.70 20.15 4.74
C GLY A 282 -20.61 21.21 4.59
N GLN A 283 -19.44 20.83 4.08
CA GLN A 283 -18.33 21.74 3.77
C GLN A 283 -18.63 22.71 2.61
N VAL A 284 -19.63 22.40 1.77
CA VAL A 284 -20.05 23.22 0.64
C VAL A 284 -21.51 23.67 0.77
N ALA A 285 -21.99 23.84 2.00
CA ALA A 285 -23.35 24.31 2.31
C ALA A 285 -23.73 25.60 1.55
N ILE A 286 -22.75 26.46 1.25
CA ILE A 286 -22.93 27.70 0.48
C ILE A 286 -23.49 27.47 -0.94
N LEU A 287 -23.36 26.25 -1.48
CA LEU A 287 -23.90 25.90 -2.79
C LEU A 287 -25.42 25.66 -2.78
N SER A 288 -26.07 25.54 -1.61
CA SER A 288 -27.46 25.07 -1.52
C SER A 288 -28.45 25.93 -2.29
N GLY A 289 -28.45 27.26 -2.07
CA GLY A 289 -29.38 28.16 -2.75
C GLY A 289 -29.20 28.15 -4.27
N ALA A 290 -27.95 28.23 -4.73
CA ALA A 290 -27.65 28.18 -6.17
C ALA A 290 -27.96 26.81 -6.81
N LEU A 291 -27.99 25.74 -6.02
CA LEU A 291 -28.41 24.42 -6.47
C LEU A 291 -29.94 24.31 -6.56
N GLU A 292 -30.66 24.85 -5.57
CA GLU A 292 -32.13 24.94 -5.59
C GLU A 292 -32.62 25.71 -6.83
N ASP A 293 -31.97 26.83 -7.16
CA ASP A 293 -32.30 27.61 -8.36
C ASP A 293 -32.08 26.85 -9.68
N LYS A 294 -31.13 25.90 -9.71
CA LYS A 294 -30.74 25.18 -10.93
C LYS A 294 -31.42 23.83 -11.10
N LEU A 295 -31.83 23.22 -9.99
CA LEU A 295 -32.55 21.96 -9.92
C LEU A 295 -33.98 22.27 -9.49
N ASP A 296 -34.77 22.82 -10.42
CA ASP A 296 -36.16 23.19 -10.12
C ASP A 296 -36.98 21.98 -9.64
N GLY A 297 -37.76 22.20 -8.59
CA GLY A 297 -38.50 21.16 -7.87
C GLY A 297 -37.64 20.20 -7.03
N TRP A 298 -36.33 20.42 -6.91
CA TRP A 298 -35.47 19.68 -5.99
C TRP A 298 -35.26 20.43 -4.68
N LYS A 299 -35.30 19.69 -3.57
CA LYS A 299 -34.88 20.14 -2.25
C LYS A 299 -33.38 19.89 -2.07
N ILE A 300 -32.61 20.89 -1.66
CA ILE A 300 -31.20 20.70 -1.34
C ILE A 300 -31.02 20.61 0.16
N THR A 301 -30.52 19.47 0.62
CA THR A 301 -30.23 19.24 2.03
C THR A 301 -28.72 19.35 2.26
N VAL A 302 -28.33 20.14 3.26
CA VAL A 302 -26.95 20.18 3.74
C VAL A 302 -26.72 18.98 4.67
N GLY A 303 -25.84 18.06 4.25
CA GLY A 303 -25.38 16.94 5.06
C GLY A 303 -24.32 17.34 6.08
N PRO A 304 -23.74 16.36 6.80
CA PRO A 304 -22.67 16.63 7.75
C PRO A 304 -21.39 17.15 7.06
N ARG A 305 -20.57 17.90 7.80
CA ARG A 305 -19.26 18.37 7.33
C ARG A 305 -18.24 17.22 7.20
N GLU A 306 -18.31 16.26 8.12
CA GLU A 306 -17.43 15.09 8.17
C GLU A 306 -18.23 13.81 7.87
N ALA A 307 -17.62 12.90 7.13
CA ALA A 307 -18.29 11.68 6.67
C ALA A 307 -18.66 10.73 7.82
N ASN A 308 -17.90 10.72 8.92
CA ASN A 308 -18.19 9.87 10.09
C ASN A 308 -19.55 10.17 10.76
N ALA A 309 -20.18 11.29 10.46
CA ALA A 309 -21.51 11.65 10.93
C ALA A 309 -22.64 11.25 9.96
N ILE A 310 -22.31 10.75 8.75
CA ILE A 310 -23.28 10.21 7.78
C ILE A 310 -24.15 9.11 8.39
N PRO A 311 -23.62 8.13 9.16
CA PRO A 311 -24.44 7.07 9.73
C PRO A 311 -25.59 7.59 10.60
N THR A 312 -25.30 8.55 11.49
CA THR A 312 -26.30 9.15 12.37
C THR A 312 -27.28 10.01 11.58
N PHE A 313 -26.78 10.78 10.62
CA PHE A 313 -27.59 11.66 9.78
C PHE A 313 -28.59 10.90 8.89
N LEU A 314 -28.18 9.77 8.30
CA LEU A 314 -29.08 8.96 7.46
C LEU A 314 -30.12 8.23 8.33
N LYS A 315 -29.73 7.67 9.47
CA LYS A 315 -30.66 6.96 10.37
C LYS A 315 -31.74 7.86 10.93
N SER A 316 -31.45 9.14 11.20
CA SER A 316 -32.46 10.09 11.69
C SER A 316 -33.50 10.49 10.64
N ARG A 317 -33.30 10.13 9.37
CA ARG A 317 -34.19 10.46 8.25
C ARG A 317 -35.08 9.32 7.79
N VAL A 318 -34.77 8.10 8.19
CA VAL A 318 -35.50 6.88 7.81
C VAL A 318 -36.38 6.34 8.95
N ASN A 319 -36.28 6.95 10.14
CA ASN A 319 -37.18 6.71 11.27
C ASN A 319 -38.45 7.56 11.19
#